data_AF-A0AAP7DY84-F1
#
_entry.id   AF-A0AAP7DY84-F1
#
_cell.length_a   1.000
_cell.length_b   1.000
_cell.length_c   1.000
_cell.angle_alpha   90.00
_cell.angle_beta   90.00
_cell.angle_gamma   90.00
#
_symmetry.space_group_name_H-M   'P 1'
#
loop_
_entity.id
_entity.type
_entity.pdbx_description
1 polymer ?
#
loop_
_entity_poly.entity_id
_entity_poly.type
_entity_poly.pdbx_seq_one_letter_code
_entity_poly.pdbx_strand_id
1 'polypeptide(L)'
;MFKSLDEYHVDLSASGSTLNIPLESLILTYQQISTTALRITIAAKDTSAPVLTDIRRITIFNTSSVESLTLNNTTISTRTVLDDLMYTQSQESHCLTIRQQNPIIKLWSLCEIHSFSSNGGARTSVWVQWNEVDVSYEVPTS
;
A
#
# COMPACT_ATOMS: atom_id res chain seq x y z
N MET A 1 3.52 23.54 1.85
CA MET A 1 3.68 22.80 3.12
C MET A 1 3.61 21.34 2.75
N PHE A 2 4.67 20.56 2.97
CA PHE A 2 4.61 19.11 2.74
C PHE A 2 3.55 18.52 3.67
N LYS A 3 2.68 17.66 3.15
CA LYS A 3 1.69 16.93 3.96
C LYS A 3 2.40 15.96 4.90
N SER A 4 1.73 15.56 5.98
CA SER A 4 2.29 14.67 7.02
C SER A 4 2.84 13.37 6.40
N LEU A 5 4.02 12.97 6.88
CA LEU A 5 4.60 11.65 6.68
C LEU A 5 4.17 10.79 7.87
N ASP A 6 3.48 9.69 7.61
CA ASP A 6 3.10 8.74 8.65
C ASP A 6 4.05 7.54 8.62
N GLU A 7 4.67 7.23 9.76
CA GLU A 7 5.66 6.15 9.89
C GLU A 7 5.16 5.04 10.82
N TYR A 8 5.41 3.80 10.41
CA TYR A 8 5.07 2.60 11.15
C TYR A 8 6.32 1.73 11.29
N HIS A 9 6.65 1.37 12.53
CA HIS A 9 7.76 0.47 12.85
C HIS A 9 7.24 -0.67 13.72
N VAL A 10 7.32 -1.89 13.22
CA VAL A 10 6.68 -3.05 13.84
C VAL A 10 7.50 -4.32 13.67
N ASP A 11 7.45 -5.18 14.69
CA ASP A 11 7.89 -6.56 14.62
C ASP A 11 6.74 -7.43 14.09
N LEU A 12 6.92 -7.97 12.87
CA LEU A 12 5.97 -8.89 12.23
C LEU A 12 6.50 -10.32 12.16
N SER A 13 7.52 -10.69 12.95
CA SER A 13 8.16 -12.00 12.86
C SER A 13 7.30 -13.14 13.41
N ALA A 14 6.42 -12.87 14.37
CA ALA A 14 5.54 -13.87 14.95
C ALA A 14 4.47 -14.34 13.96
N SER A 15 4.12 -15.63 14.01
CA SER A 15 3.12 -16.23 13.12
C SER A 15 1.77 -15.52 13.21
N GLY A 16 1.22 -15.13 12.05
CA GLY A 16 -0.08 -14.46 11.97
C GLY A 16 -0.05 -12.96 12.33
N SER A 17 1.12 -12.37 12.57
CA SER A 17 1.24 -10.93 12.83
C SER A 17 0.73 -10.11 11.64
N THR A 18 0.10 -8.97 11.94
CA THR A 18 -0.41 -8.04 10.92
C THR A 18 -0.15 -6.60 11.29
N LEU A 19 0.17 -5.77 10.31
CA LEU A 19 0.09 -4.32 10.37
C LEU A 19 -1.03 -3.85 9.45
N ASN A 20 -2.03 -3.17 10.00
CA ASN A 20 -3.15 -2.59 9.25
C ASN A 20 -3.00 -1.07 9.24
N ILE A 21 -2.76 -0.50 8.07
CA ILE A 21 -2.55 0.93 7.85
C ILE A 21 -3.82 1.51 7.21
N PRO A 22 -4.56 2.40 7.91
CA PRO A 22 -5.70 3.08 7.31
C PRO A 22 -5.22 4.10 6.26
N LEU A 23 -5.79 4.03 5.06
CA LEU A 23 -5.55 4.95 3.95
C LEU A 23 -6.89 5.56 3.52
N GLU A 24 -7.39 6.55 4.26
CA GLU A 24 -8.74 7.13 4.04
C GLU A 24 -9.85 6.07 3.91
N SER A 25 -10.26 5.75 2.68
CA SER A 25 -11.33 4.78 2.37
C SER A 25 -10.84 3.34 2.22
N LEU A 26 -9.53 3.12 2.31
CA LEU A 26 -8.86 1.83 2.15
C LEU A 26 -8.11 1.41 3.43
N ILE A 27 -7.79 0.13 3.53
CA ILE A 27 -6.87 -0.42 4.54
C ILE A 27 -5.77 -1.21 3.80
N LEU A 28 -4.52 -0.78 3.95
CA LEU A 28 -3.35 -1.52 3.49
C LEU A 28 -2.87 -2.44 4.60
N THR A 29 -2.68 -3.72 4.30
CA THR A 29 -2.32 -4.74 5.30
C THR A 29 -1.03 -5.45 4.92
N TYR A 30 -0.08 -5.47 5.84
CA TYR A 30 1.09 -6.35 5.80
C TYR A 30 0.83 -7.52 6.75
N GLN A 31 0.85 -8.75 6.25
CA GLN A 31 0.58 -9.96 7.03
C GLN A 31 1.75 -10.92 6.97
N GLN A 32 2.15 -11.46 8.12
CA GLN A 32 3.10 -12.57 8.18
C GLN A 32 2.48 -13.83 7.58
N ILE A 33 3.17 -14.40 6.59
CA ILE A 33 2.79 -15.66 5.94
C ILE A 33 3.82 -16.76 6.13
N SER A 34 5.07 -16.40 6.45
CA SER A 34 6.11 -17.32 6.88
C SER A 34 7.16 -16.59 7.73
N THR A 35 8.12 -17.32 8.29
CA THR A 35 9.24 -16.76 9.06
C THR A 35 10.14 -15.82 8.25
N THR A 36 10.03 -15.80 6.91
CA THR A 36 10.85 -14.97 6.02
C THR A 36 10.03 -14.24 4.96
N ALA A 37 8.70 -14.16 5.11
CA ALA A 37 7.87 -13.48 4.14
C ALA A 37 6.62 -12.82 4.71
N LEU A 38 6.25 -11.68 4.12
CA LEU A 38 4.97 -11.00 4.31
C LEU A 38 4.14 -11.06 3.04
N ARG A 39 2.84 -10.85 3.19
CA ARG A 39 1.89 -10.60 2.11
C ARG A 39 1.34 -9.18 2.27
N ILE A 40 1.20 -8.48 1.16
CA ILE A 40 0.60 -7.15 1.10
C ILE A 40 -0.77 -7.24 0.44
N THR A 41 -1.78 -6.74 1.14
CA THR A 41 -3.15 -6.69 0.62
C THR A 41 -3.76 -5.32 0.83
N ILE A 42 -4.79 -5.02 0.05
CA ILE A 42 -5.62 -3.84 0.22
C ILE A 42 -7.09 -4.23 0.20
N ALA A 43 -7.91 -3.52 0.98
CA ALA A 43 -9.35 -3.69 0.98
C ALA A 43 -10.04 -2.34 1.21
N ALA A 44 -11.32 -2.22 0.84
CA ALA A 44 -12.12 -1.08 1.26
C ALA A 44 -12.35 -1.15 2.77
N LYS A 45 -12.30 0.00 3.43
CA LYS A 45 -12.61 0.13 4.86
C LYS A 45 -14.08 -0.23 5.15
N ASP A 46 -14.97 0.10 4.22
CA ASP A 46 -16.38 -0.27 4.24
C ASP A 46 -16.70 -1.12 3.00
N THR A 47 -17.01 -2.40 3.20
CA THR A 47 -17.30 -3.34 2.10
C THR A 47 -18.59 -3.00 1.34
N SER A 48 -19.47 -2.17 1.92
CA SER A 48 -20.67 -1.67 1.25
C SER A 48 -20.40 -0.44 0.37
N ALA A 49 -19.22 0.18 0.51
CA ALA A 49 -18.78 1.33 -0.27
C ALA A 49 -17.46 1.04 -1.01
N PRO A 50 -17.50 0.31 -2.14
CA PRO A 50 -16.32 0.03 -2.94
C PRO A 50 -15.60 1.31 -3.39
N VAL A 51 -14.27 1.26 -3.45
CA VAL A 51 -13.40 2.41 -3.73
C VAL A 51 -12.79 2.23 -5.11
N LEU A 52 -12.95 3.23 -5.99
CA LEU A 52 -12.27 3.25 -7.28
C LEU A 52 -10.82 3.67 -7.07
N THR A 53 -9.88 2.94 -7.67
CA THR A 53 -8.44 3.15 -7.44
C THR A 53 -7.61 3.05 -8.72
N ASP A 54 -6.49 3.77 -8.71
CA ASP A 54 -5.32 3.45 -9.53
C ASP A 54 -4.18 3.04 -8.60
N ILE A 55 -3.62 1.85 -8.78
CA ILE A 55 -2.55 1.31 -7.94
C ILE A 55 -1.40 0.88 -8.82
N ARG A 56 -0.19 1.33 -8.45
CA ARG A 56 1.05 0.79 -8.99
C ARG A 56 1.93 0.31 -7.86
N ARG A 57 2.38 -0.94 -7.91
CA ARG A 57 3.46 -1.46 -7.06
C ARG A 57 4.70 -1.65 -7.92
N ILE A 58 5.85 -1.30 -7.37
CA ILE A 58 7.17 -1.67 -7.89
C ILE A 58 7.93 -2.33 -6.75
N THR A 59 8.51 -3.48 -7.04
CA THR A 59 9.31 -4.26 -6.08
C THR A 59 10.65 -4.57 -6.72
N ILE A 60 11.71 -4.38 -5.96
CA ILE A 60 13.07 -4.78 -6.33
C ILE A 60 13.44 -5.96 -5.42
N PHE A 61 13.75 -7.11 -6.03
CA PHE A 61 14.26 -8.30 -5.34
C PHE A 61 15.76 -8.47 -5.61
N ASN A 62 16.53 -8.46 -4.52
CA ASN A 62 17.99 -8.45 -4.50
C ASN A 62 18.55 -7.43 -5.51
N THR A 63 19.51 -7.85 -6.34
CA THR A 63 20.22 -6.98 -7.29
C THR A 63 19.76 -7.15 -8.73
N SER A 64 18.72 -7.95 -9.01
CA SER A 64 18.45 -8.42 -10.38
C SER A 64 17.03 -8.20 -10.87
N SER A 65 16.02 -8.40 -10.03
CA SER A 65 14.65 -8.57 -10.50
C SER A 65 13.78 -7.40 -10.07
N VAL A 66 13.13 -6.77 -11.04
CA VAL A 66 12.08 -5.77 -10.80
C VAL A 66 10.76 -6.39 -11.19
N GLU A 67 9.81 -6.39 -10.25
CA GLU A 67 8.44 -6.78 -10.50
C GLU A 67 7.52 -5.57 -10.34
N SER A 68 6.40 -5.58 -11.06
CA SER A 68 5.41 -4.53 -10.93
C SER A 68 3.99 -5.08 -11.04
N LEU A 69 3.08 -4.41 -10.35
CA LEU A 69 1.63 -4.59 -10.48
C LEU A 69 1.04 -3.26 -10.91
N THR A 70 0.09 -3.31 -11.85
CA THR A 70 -0.72 -2.16 -12.26
C THR A 70 -2.19 -2.54 -12.15
N LEU A 71 -2.93 -1.80 -11.34
CA LEU A 71 -4.39 -1.84 -11.28
C LEU A 71 -4.89 -0.46 -11.68
N ASN A 72 -5.32 -0.30 -12.92
CA ASN A 72 -5.83 0.98 -13.44
C ASN A 72 -7.35 0.98 -13.40
N ASN A 73 -7.98 2.04 -12.88
CA ASN A 73 -9.43 2.17 -12.81
C ASN A 73 -10.11 0.92 -12.18
N THR A 74 -9.51 0.37 -11.13
CA THR A 74 -9.92 -0.87 -10.48
C THR A 74 -10.70 -0.57 -9.21
N THR A 75 -11.85 -1.21 -9.05
CA THR A 75 -12.68 -1.07 -7.85
C THR A 75 -12.25 -2.08 -6.79
N ILE A 76 -11.84 -1.59 -5.61
CA ILE A 76 -11.51 -2.40 -4.44
C ILE A 76 -12.72 -2.44 -3.51
N SER A 77 -13.16 -3.63 -3.14
CA SER A 77 -14.27 -3.85 -2.19
C SER A 77 -13.81 -4.77 -1.06
N THR A 78 -13.48 -6.00 -1.42
CA THR A 78 -12.91 -7.01 -0.52
C THR A 78 -11.39 -7.07 -0.71
N ARG A 79 -10.74 -8.05 -0.05
CA ARG A 79 -9.29 -8.23 -0.06
C ARG A 79 -8.75 -8.44 -1.48
N THR A 80 -7.89 -7.54 -1.93
CA THR A 80 -7.06 -7.66 -3.13
C THR A 80 -5.60 -7.84 -2.73
N VAL A 81 -4.92 -8.84 -3.28
CA VAL A 81 -3.49 -9.05 -3.07
C VAL A 81 -2.70 -8.10 -3.96
N LEU A 82 -1.81 -7.31 -3.37
CA LEU A 82 -0.87 -6.43 -4.08
C LEU A 82 0.50 -7.09 -4.24
N ASP A 83 0.90 -7.89 -3.25
CA ASP A 83 2.04 -8.79 -3.29
C ASP A 83 1.75 -10.02 -2.44
N ASP A 84 1.93 -11.21 -3.00
CA ASP A 84 1.65 -12.46 -2.31
C ASP A 84 2.84 -13.00 -1.51
N LEU A 85 4.06 -12.57 -1.83
CA LEU A 85 5.30 -13.08 -1.24
C LEU A 85 6.40 -12.01 -1.26
N MET A 86 6.45 -11.19 -0.21
CA MET A 86 7.52 -10.22 0.03
C MET A 86 8.56 -10.79 0.98
N TYR A 87 9.80 -10.99 0.52
CA TYR A 87 10.89 -11.48 1.37
C TYR A 87 11.36 -10.46 2.42
N THR A 88 11.60 -10.94 3.65
CA THR A 88 11.90 -10.09 4.82
C THR A 88 13.32 -10.20 5.37
N GLN A 89 14.29 -10.64 4.56
CA GLN A 89 15.70 -10.67 4.94
C GLN A 89 16.50 -9.54 4.26
N SER A 90 15.92 -8.34 4.16
CA SER A 90 16.49 -7.23 3.37
C SER A 90 16.61 -7.53 1.88
N GLN A 91 15.88 -8.52 1.40
CA GLN A 91 15.92 -8.97 0.00
C GLN A 91 15.02 -8.12 -0.88
N GLU A 92 14.00 -7.47 -0.31
CA GLU A 92 13.05 -6.66 -1.05
C GLU A 92 12.86 -5.26 -0.48
N SER A 93 12.60 -4.34 -1.40
CA SER A 93 12.04 -3.02 -1.11
C SER A 93 10.90 -2.74 -2.05
N HIS A 94 9.82 -2.16 -1.52
CA HIS A 94 8.61 -1.86 -2.29
C HIS A 94 8.35 -0.36 -2.32
N CYS A 95 7.83 0.09 -3.46
CA CYS A 95 7.21 1.38 -3.64
C CYS A 95 5.79 1.15 -4.19
N LEU A 96 4.80 1.72 -3.53
CA LEU A 96 3.41 1.70 -3.93
C LEU A 96 2.95 3.13 -4.17
N THR A 97 2.28 3.37 -5.28
CA THR A 97 1.56 4.60 -5.55
C THR A 97 0.08 4.24 -5.62
N ILE A 98 -0.72 4.84 -4.74
CA ILE A 98 -2.15 4.56 -4.63
C ILE A 98 -2.91 5.87 -4.78
N ARG A 99 -3.68 5.95 -5.86
CA ARG A 99 -4.72 6.95 -6.03
C ARG A 99 -6.07 6.31 -5.71
N GLN A 100 -6.87 6.96 -4.88
CA GLN A 100 -8.19 6.48 -4.50
C GLN A 100 -9.23 7.60 -4.66
N GLN A 101 -10.43 7.24 -5.12
CA GLN A 101 -11.56 8.15 -5.14
C GLN A 101 -12.41 7.95 -3.90
N ASN A 102 -12.66 9.01 -3.15
CA ASN A 102 -13.59 8.97 -2.03
C ASN A 102 -14.98 8.55 -2.55
N PRO A 103 -15.58 7.47 -2.02
CA PRO A 103 -16.83 6.92 -2.55
C PRO A 103 -18.04 7.85 -2.34
N ILE A 104 -17.94 8.83 -1.44
CA ILE A 104 -19.01 9.78 -1.12
C ILE A 104 -18.84 11.08 -1.91
N ILE A 105 -17.74 11.80 -1.69
CA ILE A 105 -17.54 13.15 -2.25
C ILE A 105 -16.92 13.16 -3.65
N LYS A 106 -16.47 11.99 -4.15
CA LYS A 106 -15.90 11.77 -5.48
C LYS A 106 -14.61 12.53 -5.79
N LEU A 107 -13.98 13.12 -4.79
CA LEU A 107 -12.65 13.70 -4.87
C LEU A 107 -11.58 12.59 -4.75
N TRP A 108 -10.37 12.90 -5.22
CA TRP A 108 -9.27 11.95 -5.31
C TRP A 108 -8.16 12.28 -4.31
N SER A 109 -7.57 11.24 -3.75
CA SER A 109 -6.39 11.34 -2.89
C SER A 109 -5.29 10.43 -3.43
N LEU A 110 -4.04 10.89 -3.37
CA LEU A 110 -2.86 10.18 -3.85
C LEU A 110 -1.86 10.04 -2.70
N CYS A 111 -1.43 8.82 -2.43
CA CYS A 111 -0.33 8.55 -1.51
C CYS A 111 0.74 7.65 -2.14
N GLU A 112 1.96 7.85 -1.67
CA GLU A 112 3.10 6.97 -1.88
C GLU A 112 3.40 6.23 -0.59
N ILE A 113 3.63 4.92 -0.71
CA ILE A 113 3.97 4.06 0.40
C ILE A 113 5.27 3.35 0.05
N HIS A 114 6.22 3.34 0.98
CA HIS A 114 7.38 2.50 0.86
C HIS A 114 7.50 1.60 2.07
N SER A 115 7.94 0.38 1.82
CA SER A 115 8.17 -0.61 2.86
C SER A 115 9.49 -1.33 2.69
N PHE A 116 10.11 -1.62 3.82
CA PHE A 116 11.33 -2.39 3.91
C PHE A 116 11.28 -3.30 5.14
N SER A 117 11.71 -4.55 4.97
CA SER A 117 11.67 -5.54 6.06
C SER A 117 12.96 -6.34 6.13
N SER A 118 13.46 -6.55 7.34
CA SER A 118 14.69 -7.28 7.62
C SER A 118 14.56 -8.19 8.85
N ASN A 119 15.51 -9.12 9.00
CA ASN A 119 15.58 -10.05 10.14
C ASN A 119 14.29 -10.86 10.32
N GLY A 120 13.80 -11.47 9.23
CA GLY A 120 12.60 -12.31 9.26
C GLY A 120 11.32 -11.56 9.62
N GLY A 121 11.25 -10.26 9.33
CA GLY A 121 10.07 -9.43 9.65
C GLY A 121 10.13 -8.73 11.00
N ALA A 122 11.12 -9.03 11.85
CA ALA A 122 11.26 -8.44 13.18
C ALA A 122 11.54 -6.92 13.14
N ARG A 123 12.01 -6.43 11.98
CA ARG A 123 12.19 -5.01 11.72
C ARG A 123 11.51 -4.69 10.40
N THR A 124 10.24 -4.31 10.48
CA THR A 124 9.47 -3.83 9.33
C THR A 124 9.17 -2.35 9.51
N SER A 125 9.57 -1.56 8.51
CA SER A 125 9.27 -0.13 8.43
C SER A 125 8.37 0.12 7.22
N VAL A 126 7.31 0.90 7.43
CA VAL A 126 6.43 1.40 6.38
C VAL A 126 6.24 2.89 6.58
N TRP A 127 6.35 3.67 5.51
CA TRP A 127 5.97 5.08 5.56
C TRP A 127 4.96 5.40 4.48
N VAL A 128 4.05 6.33 4.79
CA VAL A 128 2.99 6.81 3.90
C VAL A 128 3.14 8.31 3.76
N GLN A 129 3.31 8.77 2.53
CA GLN A 129 3.31 10.19 2.19
C GLN A 129 2.08 10.50 1.35
N TRP A 130 1.26 11.43 1.81
CA TRP A 130 0.16 11.96 1.00
C TRP A 130 0.68 13.06 0.08
N ASN A 131 0.44 12.90 -1.21
CA ASN A 131 0.82 13.88 -2.23
C ASN A 131 -0.39 14.75 -2.59
N GLU A 132 -1.58 14.17 -2.58
CA GLU A 132 -2.86 14.83 -2.87
C GLU A 132 -3.93 14.32 -1.91
N VAL A 133 -4.85 15.19 -1.51
CA VAL A 133 -5.99 14.83 -0.65
C VAL A 133 -7.21 15.61 -1.13
N ASP A 134 -8.29 14.89 -1.40
CA ASP A 134 -9.57 15.44 -1.80
C ASP A 134 -9.46 16.47 -2.94
N VAL A 135 -8.74 16.12 -4.01
CA VAL A 135 -8.56 16.96 -5.21
C VAL A 135 -9.50 16.57 -6.35
N SER A 136 -9.81 17.52 -7.22
CA SER A 136 -10.42 17.29 -8.54
C SER A 136 -9.36 17.37 -9.63
N TYR A 137 -9.48 16.54 -10.67
CA TYR A 137 -8.67 16.66 -11.89
C TYR A 137 -9.51 17.36 -12.96
N GLU A 138 -9.33 18.67 -13.09
CA GLU A 138 -10.05 19.48 -14.07
C GLU A 138 -9.36 19.42 -15.44
N VAL A 139 -10.18 19.44 -16.49
CA VAL A 139 -9.67 19.61 -17.85
C VAL A 139 -9.17 21.06 -17.98
N PRO A 140 -7.92 21.30 -18.42
CA PRO A 140 -7.42 22.66 -18.61
C PRO A 140 -8.33 23.48 -19.54
N THR A 141 -8.68 24.70 -19.13
CA THR A 141 -9.39 25.65 -19.98
C THR A 141 -8.40 26.43 -20.83
N SER A 142 -8.73 26.64 -22.11
CA SER A 142 -7.96 27.47 -23.05
C SER A 142 -7.96 28.94 -22.70
#